data_AF-A0AAE8QRB0-F1
#
_entry.id   AF-A0AAE8QRB0-F1
#
_cell.length_a   1.000
_cell.length_b   1.000
_cell.length_c   1.000
_cell.angle_alpha   90.00
_cell.angle_beta   90.00
_cell.angle_gamma   90.00
#
_symmetry.space_group_name_H-M   'P 1'
#
loop_
_entity.id
_entity.type
_entity.pdbx_description
1 polymer ?
#
loop_
_entity_poly.entity_id
_entity_poly.type
_entity_poly.pdbx_seq_one_letter_code
_entity_poly.pdbx_strand_id
1 'polypeptide(L)' 'MTVNHASVLTKDYFIAYLKLIMNSRDYTLKQAKEFAFDFFFKGDMDRYGTSTCLQFEKAIKEIDKTMCEIEIF' A
#
# COMPACT_ATOMS: atom_id res chain seq x y z
N MET A 1 8.62 -8.47 8.73
CA MET A 1 7.77 -9.45 8.01
C MET A 1 8.62 -10.07 6.91
N THR A 2 8.74 -11.40 6.87
CA THR A 2 9.38 -12.10 5.75
C THR A 2 8.29 -12.38 4.73
N VAL A 3 8.34 -11.71 3.58
CA VAL A 3 7.43 -11.99 2.46
C VAL A 3 7.99 -13.20 1.73
N ASN A 4 7.33 -14.34 1.81
CA ASN A 4 7.71 -15.52 1.04
C ASN A 4 7.50 -15.23 -0.45
N HIS A 5 8.52 -15.50 -1.27
CA HIS A 5 8.56 -15.23 -2.71
C HIS A 5 7.51 -15.99 -3.55
N ALA A 6 6.72 -16.87 -2.91
CA ALA A 6 5.87 -17.86 -3.58
C ALA A 6 4.48 -17.35 -3.99
N SER A 7 4.05 -16.16 -3.56
CA SER A 7 2.77 -15.59 -3.97
C SER A 7 2.87 -14.11 -4.31
N VAL A 8 2.26 -13.72 -5.43
CA VAL A 8 2.03 -12.32 -5.76
C VAL A 8 1.08 -11.75 -4.72
N LEU A 9 1.50 -10.70 -4.01
CA LEU A 9 0.64 -10.03 -3.05
C LEU A 9 -0.49 -9.30 -3.78
N THR A 10 -1.71 -9.48 -3.31
CA THR A 10 -2.91 -8.96 -3.95
C THR A 10 -3.14 -7.48 -3.62
N LYS A 11 -3.97 -6.80 -4.41
CA LYS A 11 -4.48 -5.46 -4.10
C LYS A 11 -5.04 -5.38 -2.67
N ASP A 12 -5.88 -6.34 -2.28
CA ASP A 12 -6.56 -6.32 -0.98
C ASP A 12 -5.59 -6.45 0.20
N TYR A 13 -4.49 -7.20 0.02
CA TYR A 13 -3.39 -7.22 0.97
C TYR A 13 -2.81 -5.82 1.19
N PHE A 14 -2.52 -5.10 0.11
CA PHE A 14 -1.95 -3.75 0.21
C PHE A 14 -2.94 -2.73 0.77
N ILE A 15 -4.24 -2.91 0.53
CA ILE A 15 -5.28 -2.08 1.17
C ILE A 15 -5.23 -2.26 2.69
N ALA A 16 -5.25 -3.51 3.16
CA ALA A 16 -5.17 -3.82 4.59
C ALA A 16 -3.86 -3.31 5.21
N TYR A 17 -2.74 -3.49 4.51
CA TYR A 17 -1.43 -3.05 4.95
C TYR A 17 -1.33 -1.52 5.08
N LEU A 18 -1.79 -0.77 4.08
CA LEU A 18 -1.78 0.70 4.10
C LEU A 18 -2.70 1.25 5.19
N LYS A 19 -3.91 0.69 5.33
CA LYS A 19 -4.84 1.07 6.42
C LYS A 19 -4.24 0.80 7.79
N LEU A 20 -3.54 -0.32 7.97
CA LEU A 20 -2.83 -0.61 9.22
C LEU A 20 -1.75 0.42 9.52
N ILE A 21 -0.94 0.82 8.52
CA ILE A 21 0.08 1.87 8.68
C ILE A 21 -0.58 3.19 9.08
N MET A 22 -1.61 3.61 8.34
CA MET A 22 -2.36 4.84 8.60
C MET A 22 -2.90 4.87 10.04
N ASN A 23 -3.58 3.81 10.45
CA ASN A 23 -4.20 3.74 11.78
C ASN A 23 -3.16 3.63 12.93
N SER A 24 -2.07 2.89 12.72
CA SER A 24 -1.08 2.64 13.79
C SER A 24 -0.11 3.80 14.00
N ARG A 25 0.04 4.67 13.00
CA ARG A 25 1.00 5.79 13.03
C ARG A 25 0.36 7.16 12.89
N ASP A 26 -0.97 7.21 12.78
CA ASP A 26 -1.73 8.42 12.46
C ASP A 26 -1.22 9.10 11.17
N TYR A 27 -1.00 8.28 10.14
CA TYR A 27 -0.46 8.70 8.85
C TYR A 27 -1.56 8.96 7.84
N THR A 28 -1.39 10.02 7.05
CA THR A 28 -2.12 10.22 5.79
C THR A 28 -1.78 9.12 4.78
N LEU A 29 -2.61 8.94 3.74
CA LEU A 29 -2.33 7.98 2.66
C LEU A 29 -0.96 8.23 2.01
N LYS A 30 -0.59 9.51 1.83
CA LYS A 30 0.74 9.89 1.29
C LYS A 30 1.88 9.42 2.20
N GLN A 31 1.79 9.67 3.50
CA GLN A 31 2.81 9.24 4.46
C GLN A 31 2.87 7.70 4.57
N ALA A 32 1.73 7.02 4.50
CA ALA A 32 1.68 5.56 4.49
C ALA A 32 2.34 4.96 3.24
N LYS A 33 2.17 5.61 2.08
CA LYS A 33 2.84 5.24 0.82
C LYS A 33 4.36 5.38 0.94
N GLU A 34 4.85 6.53 1.42
CA GLU A 34 6.28 6.78 1.61
C GLU A 34 6.89 5.78 2.60
N PHE A 35 6.20 5.52 3.71
CA PHE A 35 6.62 4.50 4.67
C PHE A 35 6.67 3.09 4.06
N ALA A 36 5.66 2.70 3.28
CA ALA A 36 5.66 1.40 2.61
C ALA A 36 6.81 1.29 1.60
N PHE A 37 7.12 2.34 0.86
CA PHE A 37 8.27 2.38 -0.04
C PHE A 37 9.59 2.09 0.69
N ASP A 38 9.83 2.76 1.82
CA ASP A 38 11.07 2.58 2.58
C ASP A 38 11.11 1.24 3.33
N PHE A 39 10.02 0.84 3.97
CA PHE A 39 10.03 -0.31 4.87
C PHE A 39 9.77 -1.64 4.17
N PHE A 40 8.80 -1.67 3.25
CA PHE A 40 8.40 -2.85 2.51
C PHE A 40 9.29 -3.03 1.27
N PHE A 41 9.31 -2.02 0.39
CA PHE A 41 10.07 -2.05 -0.86
C PHE A 41 11.57 -1.79 -0.67
N LYS A 42 12.01 -1.33 0.50
CA LYS A 42 13.42 -1.01 0.79
C LYS A 42 14.02 0.01 -0.17
N GLY A 43 13.21 0.97 -0.60
CA GLY A 43 13.62 1.98 -1.56
C GLY A 43 13.62 1.50 -3.01
N ASP A 44 13.14 0.29 -3.29
CA ASP A 44 13.10 -0.29 -4.64
C ASP A 44 11.72 -0.89 -4.94
N MET A 45 10.92 -0.18 -5.75
CA MET A 45 9.57 -0.60 -6.14
C MET A 45 9.57 -1.87 -7.00
N ASP A 46 10.68 -2.21 -7.67
CA ASP A 46 10.81 -3.41 -8.50
C ASP A 46 11.33 -4.62 -7.73
N ARG A 47 11.68 -4.45 -6.45
CA ARG A 47 12.23 -5.51 -5.59
C ARG A 47 11.40 -6.80 -5.56
N TYR A 48 10.08 -6.68 -5.70
CA TYR A 48 9.14 -7.81 -5.71
C TYR A 48 8.46 -8.01 -7.08
N GLY A 49 9.01 -7.41 -8.12
CA GLY A 49 8.52 -7.45 -9.50
C GLY A 49 7.34 -6.53 -9.77
N THR A 50 7.13 -6.27 -11.06
CA THR A 50 6.13 -5.32 -11.57
C THR A 50 4.69 -5.69 -11.17
N SER A 51 4.38 -6.98 -11.02
CA SER A 51 3.04 -7.42 -10.60
C SER A 51 2.71 -6.92 -9.20
N THR A 52 3.66 -7.03 -8.26
CA THR A 52 3.49 -6.55 -6.87
C THR A 52 3.37 -5.03 -6.83
N CYS A 53 4.21 -4.31 -7.57
CA CYS A 53 4.14 -2.85 -7.71
C CYS A 53 2.76 -2.40 -8.24
N LEU A 54 2.24 -3.07 -9.28
CA LEU A 54 0.93 -2.76 -9.85
C LEU A 54 -0.21 -2.97 -8.84
N GLN A 55 -0.16 -4.04 -8.03
CA GLN A 55 -1.17 -4.29 -7.00
C GLN A 55 -1.11 -3.23 -5.90
N PHE A 56 0.08 -2.78 -5.52
CA PHE A 56 0.27 -1.69 -4.58
C PHE A 56 -0.30 -0.36 -5.09
N GLU A 57 -0.03 0.00 -6.35
CA GLU A 57 -0.60 1.21 -6.95
C GLU A 57 -2.13 1.17 -7.05
N LYS A 58 -2.69 0.00 -7.38
CA LYS A 58 -4.15 -0.20 -7.41
C LYS A 58 -4.76 0.01 -6.02
N ALA A 59 -4.11 -0.49 -4.97
CA ALA A 59 -4.57 -0.29 -3.60
C ALA A 59 -4.58 1.20 -3.21
N ILE A 60 -3.54 1.96 -3.56
CA ILE A 60 -3.48 3.40 -3.29
C ILE A 60 -4.63 4.12 -3.98
N LYS A 61 -4.85 3.86 -5.28
CA LYS A 61 -5.96 4.49 -6.04
C LYS A 61 -7.33 4.16 -5.45
N GLU A 62 -7.52 2.94 -4.96
CA GLU A 62 -8.78 2.53 -4.33
C GLU A 62 -9.02 3.25 -3.01
N ILE A 63 -8.00 3.34 -2.15
CA ILE A 63 -8.13 4.09 -0.89
C ILE A 63 -8.39 5.56 -1.16
N ASP A 64 -7.64 6.18 -2.08
CA ASP A 64 -7.80 7.58 -2.46
C ASP A 64 -9.22 7.88 -2.96
N LYS A 65 -9.75 7.01 -3.84
CA LYS A 65 -11.14 7.10 -4.30
C LYS A 65 -12.14 6.99 -3.15
N THR A 66 -11.97 6.01 -2.27
CA THR A 66 -12.88 5.83 -1.12
C THR A 66 -12.82 7.00 -0.15
N MET A 67 -11.65 7.61 0.05
CA MET A 67 -11.51 8.79 0.92
C MET A 67 -12.20 10.02 0.30
N CYS A 68 -12.04 10.24 -1.02
CA CYS A 68 -12.77 11.28 -1.74
C CYS A 68 -14.30 11.08 -1.69
N GLU A 69 -14.80 9.84 -1.69
CA GLU A 69 -16.25 9.57 -1.57
C GLU A 69 -16.80 9.90 -0.18
N ILE A 70 -15.97 9.92 0.87
CA ILE A 70 -16.38 10.24 2.25
C ILE A 70 -16.44 11.77 2.49
N GLU A 71 -15.65 12.56 1.78
CA GLU A 71 -15.63 14.03 1.92
C GLU A 71 -16.76 14.76 1.17
N ILE A 72 -17.62 14.03 0.43
CA ILE A 72 -18.74 14.59 -0.34
C ILE A 72 -20.08 14.47 0.42
N PHE A 73 -20.09 13.94 1.66
CA PHE A 73 -21.28 13.77 2.50
C PHE A 73 -21.25 14.61 3.78
#